data_AF-A0A7C2EW01-F1
#
_entry.id   AF-A0A7C2EW01-F1
#
_cell.length_a   1.000
_cell.length_b   1.000
_cell.length_c   1.000
_cell.angle_alpha   90.00
_cell.angle_beta   90.00
_cell.angle_gamma   90.00
#
_symmetry.space_group_name_H-M   'P 1'
#
loop_
_entity.id
_entity.type
_entity.pdbx_description
1 polymer ?
#
loop_
_entity_poly.entity_id
_entity_poly.type
_entity_poly.pdbx_seq_one_letter_code
_entity_poly.pdbx_strand_id
1 'polypeptide(L)'
;MPDGAYSYALRWRRECDDPQICYWVCYVSALGGRGGVYKFSQGGTLLWGPKTDPNYGGFYHEIDFYRDEVLVAITRNCCYSGDGAIWRLDPNGNSLGYFATQAPGGIYSGTFFGLAVAPDNQFVYVTEYATGLLLTYSTANYPTGPSSMLRR
;
A
#
# COMPACT_ATOMS: atom_id res chain seq x y z
N MET A 1 -2.72 26.08 -11.56
CA MET A 1 -1.72 25.12 -12.09
C MET A 1 -2.36 23.74 -12.01
N PRO A 2 -2.18 22.81 -12.95
CA PRO A 2 -2.62 21.43 -12.74
C PRO A 2 -1.59 20.77 -11.81
N ASP A 3 -1.53 21.24 -10.57
CA ASP A 3 -0.83 20.58 -9.50
C ASP A 3 -1.67 19.33 -9.20
N GLY A 4 -1.35 18.23 -9.89
CA GLY A 4 -1.76 16.91 -9.48
C GLY A 4 -0.59 16.35 -8.69
N ALA A 5 -0.74 16.18 -7.38
CA ALA A 5 0.23 15.44 -6.59
C ALA A 5 0.23 13.98 -7.07
N TYR A 6 1.11 13.68 -8.03
CA TYR A 6 1.37 12.34 -8.53
C TYR A 6 2.52 11.76 -7.73
N SER A 7 2.23 10.94 -6.73
CA SER A 7 3.24 10.20 -5.98
C SER A 7 3.30 8.76 -6.45
N TYR A 8 4.50 8.33 -6.81
CA TYR A 8 4.82 6.96 -7.16
C TYR A 8 5.74 6.41 -6.09
N ALA A 9 5.54 5.16 -5.69
CA ALA A 9 6.49 4.48 -4.82
C ALA A 9 7.18 3.36 -5.58
N LEU A 10 8.50 3.25 -5.36
CA LEU A 10 9.30 2.09 -5.71
C LEU A 10 9.92 1.56 -4.42
N ARG A 11 9.64 0.30 -4.10
CA ARG A 11 10.11 -0.34 -2.87
C ARG A 11 10.77 -1.67 -3.19
N TRP A 12 12.07 -1.73 -2.94
CA TRP A 12 12.81 -2.99 -2.98
C TRP A 12 12.54 -3.80 -1.72
N ARG A 13 12.35 -5.10 -1.91
CA ARG A 13 12.15 -6.05 -0.83
C ARG A 13 12.91 -7.33 -1.12
N ARG A 14 13.55 -7.88 -0.09
CA ARG A 14 14.13 -9.22 -0.13
C ARG A 14 13.03 -10.22 0.22
N GLU A 15 12.80 -11.18 -0.65
CA GLU A 15 11.87 -12.28 -0.46
C GLU A 15 12.64 -13.60 -0.51
N CYS A 16 12.13 -14.62 0.17
CA CYS A 16 12.77 -15.93 0.24
C CYS A 16 11.71 -17.03 0.16
N ASP A 17 11.87 -17.96 -0.78
CA ASP A 17 11.03 -19.15 -0.89
C ASP A 17 11.39 -20.15 0.24
N ASP A 18 12.68 -20.21 0.56
CA ASP A 18 13.32 -20.94 1.67
C ASP A 18 14.43 -20.05 2.26
N PRO A 19 14.85 -20.16 3.54
CA PRO A 19 15.86 -19.28 4.13
C PRO A 19 17.19 -19.22 3.36
N GLN A 20 17.49 -20.23 2.54
CA GLN A 20 18.69 -20.28 1.70
C GLN A 20 18.48 -19.70 0.30
N ILE A 21 17.24 -19.58 -0.17
CA ILE A 21 16.90 -19.13 -1.53
C ILE A 21 16.14 -17.81 -1.42
N CYS A 22 16.89 -16.71 -1.48
CA CYS A 22 16.34 -15.37 -1.44
C CYS A 22 16.66 -14.58 -2.70
N TYR A 23 15.76 -13.68 -3.07
CA TYR A 23 15.89 -12.80 -4.22
C TYR A 23 15.33 -11.41 -3.88
N TRP A 24 15.73 -10.41 -4.65
CA TRP A 24 15.18 -9.06 -4.55
C TRP A 24 14.05 -8.87 -5.56
N VAL A 25 13.01 -8.18 -5.13
CA VAL A 25 11.89 -7.75 -5.98
C VAL A 25 11.62 -6.28 -5.76
N CYS A 26 11.11 -5.61 -6.80
CA CYS A 26 10.67 -4.23 -6.72
C CYS A 26 9.15 -4.16 -6.81
N TYR A 27 8.53 -3.56 -5.79
CA TYR A 27 7.13 -3.20 -5.80
C TYR A 27 6.98 -1.77 -6.29
N VAL A 28 6.02 -1.55 -7.18
CA VAL A 28 5.78 -0.23 -7.79
C VAL A 28 4.32 0.14 -7.66
N SER A 29 4.02 1.34 -7.16
CA SER A 29 2.71 1.96 -7.31
C SER A 29 2.74 2.96 -8.46
N ALA A 30 1.73 2.92 -9.33
CA ALA A 30 1.60 3.86 -10.42
C ALA A 30 0.19 4.41 -10.56
N LEU A 31 0.12 5.68 -10.94
CA LEU A 31 -1.12 6.43 -11.21
C LEU A 31 -1.46 6.43 -12.71
N GLY A 32 -2.74 6.64 -13.04
CA GLY A 32 -3.21 6.90 -14.41
C GLY A 32 -4.16 5.83 -14.97
N GLY A 33 -4.54 5.94 -16.26
CA GLY A 33 -5.52 5.04 -16.89
C GLY A 33 -5.09 3.56 -17.00
N ARG A 34 -3.84 3.25 -16.63
CA ARG A 34 -3.32 1.89 -16.43
C ARG A 34 -2.68 1.70 -15.05
N GLY A 35 -2.88 2.66 -14.15
CA GLY A 35 -2.29 2.70 -12.81
C GLY A 35 -2.71 1.50 -11.97
N GLY A 36 -1.88 1.16 -10.99
CA GLY A 36 -2.04 -0.01 -10.16
C GLY A 36 -0.76 -0.31 -9.40
N VAL A 37 -0.73 -1.49 -8.80
CA VAL A 37 0.44 -2.02 -8.11
C VAL A 37 1.06 -3.13 -8.94
N TYR A 38 2.39 -3.14 -9.00
CA TYR A 38 3.18 -4.09 -9.78
C TYR A 38 4.28 -4.69 -8.92
N LYS A 39 4.76 -5.85 -9.35
CA LYS A 39 5.94 -6.50 -8.80
C LYS A 39 6.86 -6.93 -9.93
N PHE A 40 8.13 -6.56 -9.82
CA PHE A 40 9.19 -6.91 -10.76
C PHE A 40 10.27 -7.74 -10.08
N SER A 41 10.88 -8.65 -10.82
CA SER A 41 12.10 -9.34 -10.40
C SER A 41 13.28 -8.36 -10.35
N GLN A 42 14.35 -8.71 -9.65
CA GLN A 42 15.62 -7.97 -9.68
C GLN A 42 16.15 -7.75 -11.11
N GLY A 43 15.89 -8.69 -12.02
CA GLY A 43 16.27 -8.60 -13.43
C GLY A 43 15.33 -7.74 -14.30
N GLY A 44 14.31 -7.12 -13.71
CA GLY A 44 13.36 -6.25 -14.43
C GLY A 44 12.19 -6.98 -15.10
N THR A 45 12.04 -8.29 -14.90
CA THR A 45 10.89 -9.04 -15.42
C THR A 45 9.65 -8.71 -14.61
N LEU A 46 8.54 -8.36 -15.28
CA LEU A 46 7.25 -8.22 -14.61
C LEU A 46 6.79 -9.59 -14.07
N LEU A 47 6.64 -9.70 -12.76
CA LEU A 47 6.14 -10.92 -12.11
C LEU A 47 4.61 -10.91 -12.06
N TRP A 48 4.02 -9.78 -11.67
CA TRP A 48 2.59 -9.55 -11.76
C TRP A 48 2.26 -8.05 -11.76
N GLY A 49 1.06 -7.73 -12.25
CA GLY A 49 0.52 -6.36 -12.30
C GLY A 49 -0.06 -6.03 -13.68
N PRO A 50 -0.85 -4.96 -13.81
CA PRO A 50 -1.33 -4.10 -12.72
C PRO A 50 -2.35 -4.81 -11.85
N LYS A 51 -2.23 -4.67 -10.53
CA LYS A 51 -3.28 -4.98 -9.56
C LYS A 51 -3.98 -3.69 -9.17
N THR A 52 -5.30 -3.67 -9.31
CA THR A 52 -6.13 -2.50 -9.05
C THR A 52 -7.18 -2.82 -8.00
N ASP A 53 -7.40 -1.88 -7.08
CA ASP A 53 -8.54 -1.92 -6.17
C ASP A 53 -9.82 -1.41 -6.86
N PRO A 54 -10.95 -2.14 -6.82
CA PRO A 54 -12.18 -1.72 -7.48
C PRO A 54 -12.98 -0.65 -6.71
N ASN A 55 -12.71 -0.44 -5.42
CA ASN A 55 -13.50 0.47 -4.58
C ASN A 55 -12.85 1.85 -4.39
N TYR A 56 -11.54 1.92 -4.57
CA TYR A 56 -10.71 3.14 -4.45
C TYR A 56 -9.94 3.45 -5.74
N GLY A 57 -10.15 2.67 -6.80
CA GLY A 57 -9.28 2.59 -7.98
C GLY A 57 -9.01 3.89 -8.72
N GLY A 58 -7.72 4.23 -8.82
CA GLY A 58 -7.17 5.28 -9.67
C GLY A 58 -5.88 5.92 -9.13
N PHE A 59 -5.71 5.90 -7.80
CA PHE A 59 -4.64 6.64 -7.13
C PHE A 59 -3.90 5.78 -6.10
N TYR A 60 -2.63 5.49 -6.37
CA TYR A 60 -1.78 4.59 -5.59
C TYR A 60 -0.51 5.33 -5.19
N HIS A 61 -0.42 5.76 -3.94
CA HIS A 61 0.51 6.81 -3.53
C HIS A 61 1.83 6.30 -2.99
N GLU A 62 1.76 5.34 -2.07
CA GLU A 62 2.92 4.85 -1.33
C GLU A 62 2.78 3.35 -1.05
N ILE A 63 3.92 2.69 -0.92
CA ILE A 63 4.00 1.26 -0.58
C ILE A 63 4.89 1.10 0.65
N ASP A 64 4.47 0.21 1.55
CA ASP A 64 5.34 -0.38 2.56
C ASP A 64 4.89 -1.80 2.89
N PHE A 65 5.58 -2.49 3.80
CA PHE A 65 5.36 -3.90 4.07
C PHE A 65 5.04 -4.16 5.54
N TYR A 66 4.00 -4.97 5.76
CA TYR A 66 3.71 -5.53 7.07
C TYR A 66 3.84 -7.04 6.99
N ARG A 67 4.91 -7.57 7.59
CA ARG A 67 5.28 -8.99 7.46
C ARG A 67 5.43 -9.40 5.99
N ASP A 68 4.61 -10.34 5.51
CA ASP A 68 4.57 -10.80 4.13
C ASP A 68 3.69 -9.93 3.22
N GLU A 69 2.77 -9.16 3.78
CA GLU A 69 1.80 -8.35 3.06
C GLU A 69 2.39 -7.06 2.51
N VAL A 70 1.83 -6.60 1.39
CA VAL A 70 2.10 -5.30 0.79
C VAL A 70 0.99 -4.36 1.19
N LEU A 71 1.35 -3.24 1.82
CA LEU A 71 0.43 -2.17 2.15
C LEU A 71 0.56 -1.06 1.13
N VAL A 72 -0.58 -0.50 0.72
CA VAL A 72 -0.65 0.51 -0.32
C VAL A 72 -1.56 1.63 0.17
N ALA A 73 -1.04 2.85 0.26
CA ALA A 73 -1.86 4.03 0.50
C ALA A 73 -2.58 4.40 -0.81
N ILE A 74 -3.90 4.42 -0.78
CA ILE A 74 -4.73 4.70 -1.95
C ILE A 74 -5.85 5.70 -1.63
N THR A 75 -6.34 6.43 -2.62
CA THR A 75 -7.48 7.36 -2.48
C THR A 75 -8.48 7.19 -3.62
N ARG A 76 -9.77 7.45 -3.36
CA ARG A 76 -10.86 7.32 -4.37
C ARG A 76 -10.83 8.36 -5.48
N ASN A 77 -10.33 9.57 -5.23
CA ASN A 77 -10.37 10.68 -6.18
C ASN A 77 -8.98 11.31 -6.36
N CYS A 78 -8.76 11.92 -7.53
CA CYS A 78 -7.52 12.64 -7.80
C CYS A 78 -7.39 13.80 -6.84
N CYS A 79 -6.31 13.71 -6.06
CA CYS A 79 -5.59 14.73 -5.31
C CYS A 79 -6.51 15.70 -4.53
N TYR A 80 -6.40 15.67 -3.20
CA TYR A 80 -6.89 16.71 -2.26
C TYR A 80 -8.29 16.53 -1.67
N SER A 81 -9.08 15.56 -2.13
CA SER A 81 -10.32 15.18 -1.43
C SER A 81 -10.68 13.73 -1.70
N GLY A 82 -11.26 13.05 -0.72
CA GLY A 82 -11.86 11.73 -0.91
C GLY A 82 -11.38 10.69 0.10
N ASP A 83 -12.07 9.56 0.08
CA ASP A 83 -11.83 8.47 1.01
C ASP A 83 -10.45 7.85 0.74
N GLY A 84 -9.64 7.74 1.80
CA GLY A 84 -8.34 7.09 1.78
C GLY A 84 -8.41 5.71 2.39
N ALA A 85 -7.53 4.83 1.93
CA ALA A 85 -7.40 3.50 2.49
C ALA A 85 -5.95 3.04 2.51
N ILE A 86 -5.68 2.12 3.43
CA ILE A 86 -4.49 1.28 3.42
C ILE A 86 -4.94 -0.07 2.85
N TRP A 87 -4.72 -0.26 1.56
CA TRP A 87 -5.06 -1.50 0.86
C TRP A 87 -3.97 -2.55 1.06
N ARG A 88 -4.40 -3.80 1.24
CA ARG A 88 -3.52 -4.92 1.54
C ARG A 88 -3.51 -5.91 0.39
N LEU A 89 -2.31 -6.33 0.01
CA LEU A 89 -2.09 -7.39 -0.94
C LEU A 89 -1.26 -8.51 -0.32
N ASP A 90 -1.53 -9.74 -0.73
CA ASP A 90 -0.59 -10.84 -0.52
C ASP A 90 0.65 -10.68 -1.45
N PRO A 91 1.70 -11.51 -1.28
CA PRO A 91 2.90 -11.46 -2.13
C PRO A 91 2.65 -11.69 -3.65
N ASN A 92 1.48 -12.24 -4.01
CA ASN A 92 1.04 -12.52 -5.38
C ASN A 92 0.13 -11.42 -5.93
N GLY A 93 -0.10 -10.36 -5.16
CA GLY A 93 -0.92 -9.22 -5.54
C GLY A 93 -2.42 -9.50 -5.45
N ASN A 94 -2.86 -10.50 -4.69
CA ASN A 94 -4.28 -10.71 -4.42
C ASN A 94 -4.72 -9.79 -3.28
N SER A 95 -5.88 -9.15 -3.45
CA SER A 95 -6.46 -8.27 -2.44
C SER A 95 -6.81 -9.05 -1.18
N LEU A 96 -6.32 -8.58 -0.03
CA LEU A 96 -6.68 -9.04 1.30
C LEU A 96 -7.68 -8.09 2.00
N GLY A 97 -8.19 -7.09 1.26
CA GLY A 97 -9.04 -6.02 1.79
C GLY A 97 -8.22 -4.84 2.32
N TYR A 98 -8.79 -4.10 3.27
CA TYR A 98 -8.18 -2.88 3.82
C TYR A 98 -7.74 -3.09 5.26
N PHE A 99 -6.60 -2.52 5.63
CA PHE A 99 -6.21 -2.38 7.04
C PHE A 99 -6.99 -1.25 7.71
N ALA A 100 -7.09 -0.11 7.02
CA ALA A 100 -7.84 1.05 7.48
C ALA A 100 -8.48 1.77 6.29
N THR A 101 -9.59 2.44 6.55
CA THR A 101 -10.28 3.34 5.62
C THR A 101 -10.66 4.61 6.36
N GLN A 102 -10.52 5.75 5.72
CA GLN A 102 -10.89 7.05 6.28
C GLN A 102 -11.71 7.83 5.25
N ALA A 103 -12.98 8.08 5.58
CA ALA A 103 -13.80 9.04 4.85
C ALA A 103 -13.54 10.47 5.38
N PRO A 104 -13.71 11.51 4.55
CA PRO A 104 -13.62 12.90 4.99
C PRO A 104 -14.60 13.18 6.14
N GLY A 105 -14.11 13.77 7.23
CA GLY A 105 -14.94 14.07 8.39
C GLY A 105 -14.14 14.63 9.58
N GLY A 106 -14.71 15.62 10.27
CA GLY A 106 -14.05 16.28 11.39
C GLY A 106 -12.79 17.04 10.94
N ILE A 107 -11.64 16.73 11.53
CA ILE A 107 -10.33 17.36 11.21
C ILE A 107 -9.57 16.66 10.07
N TYR A 108 -10.10 15.57 9.52
CA TYR A 108 -9.43 14.75 8.50
C TYR A 108 -10.10 14.90 7.13
N SER A 109 -9.30 14.93 6.07
CA SER A 109 -9.74 15.01 4.67
C SER A 109 -9.87 13.65 3.98
N GLY A 110 -9.37 12.57 4.60
CA GLY A 110 -9.29 11.22 4.04
C GLY A 110 -8.14 11.00 3.07
N THR A 111 -7.26 11.97 2.79
CA THR A 111 -6.30 11.87 1.68
C THR A 111 -4.98 11.19 2.07
N PHE A 112 -4.92 9.86 2.06
CA PHE A 112 -3.71 9.11 2.44
C PHE A 112 -2.65 9.16 1.33
N PHE A 113 -1.45 9.64 1.67
CA PHE A 113 -0.34 9.79 0.72
C PHE A 113 0.89 9.01 1.15
N GLY A 114 1.52 9.38 2.26
CA GLY A 114 2.67 8.66 2.80
C GLY A 114 2.23 7.48 3.66
N LEU A 115 3.07 6.46 3.72
CA LEU A 115 2.84 5.22 4.44
C LEU A 115 4.19 4.69 4.95
N ALA A 116 4.24 4.32 6.22
CA ALA A 116 5.38 3.65 6.82
C ALA A 116 4.95 2.67 7.91
N VAL A 117 5.48 1.46 7.91
CA VAL A 117 5.31 0.46 8.96
C VAL A 117 6.50 0.55 9.92
N ALA A 118 6.20 0.58 11.22
CA ALA A 118 7.24 0.57 12.24
C ALA A 118 8.08 -0.73 12.17
N PRO A 119 9.40 -0.70 12.38
CA PRO A 119 10.24 -1.91 12.30
C PRO A 119 9.84 -3.04 13.25
N ASP A 120 9.21 -2.71 14.38
CA ASP A 120 8.67 -3.66 15.36
C ASP A 120 7.29 -4.22 14.96
N ASN A 121 6.73 -3.77 13.84
CA ASN A 121 5.40 -4.08 13.33
C ASN A 121 4.26 -3.70 14.30
N GLN A 122 4.45 -2.78 15.25
CA GLN A 122 3.40 -2.41 16.20
C GLN A 122 2.52 -1.25 15.73
N PHE A 123 3.03 -0.44 14.80
CA PHE A 123 2.34 0.74 14.29
C PHE A 123 2.50 0.90 12.78
N VAL A 124 1.50 1.54 12.18
CA VAL A 124 1.53 2.05 10.81
C VAL A 124 1.25 3.54 10.85
N TYR A 125 2.11 4.31 10.20
CA TYR A 125 2.04 5.76 10.09
C TYR A 125 1.58 6.14 8.70
N VAL A 126 0.65 7.11 8.62
CA VAL A 126 0.12 7.61 7.36
C VAL A 126 0.12 9.12 7.38
N THR A 127 0.65 9.74 6.33
CA THR A 127 0.52 11.19 6.17
C THR A 127 -0.71 11.52 5.33
N GLU A 128 -1.44 12.52 5.79
CA GLU A 128 -2.59 13.07 5.09
C GLU A 128 -2.17 14.33 4.31
N TYR A 129 -2.36 14.32 2.99
CA TYR A 129 -1.89 15.43 2.16
C TYR A 129 -2.62 16.74 2.44
N ALA A 130 -3.97 16.75 2.45
CA ALA A 130 -4.70 18.02 2.42
C ALA A 130 -4.66 18.79 3.76
N THR A 131 -4.55 18.07 4.87
CA THR A 131 -4.49 18.65 6.22
C THR A 131 -3.06 18.74 6.77
N GLY A 132 -2.12 18.00 6.19
CA GLY A 132 -0.76 17.85 6.71
C GLY A 132 -0.66 17.01 7.99
N LEU A 133 -1.73 16.32 8.39
CA LEU A 133 -1.75 15.51 9.61
C LEU A 133 -0.98 14.18 9.46
N LEU A 134 -0.47 13.71 10.59
CA LEU A 134 0.08 12.36 10.75
C LEU A 134 -0.94 11.49 11.49
N LEU A 135 -1.39 10.43 10.83
CA LEU A 135 -2.24 9.40 11.39
C LEU A 135 -1.38 8.25 11.87
N THR A 136 -1.72 7.67 13.02
CA THR A 136 -1.06 6.49 13.58
C THR A 136 -2.08 5.41 13.86
N TYR A 137 -1.83 4.22 13.32
CA TYR A 137 -2.66 3.04 13.50
C TYR A 137 -1.90 1.98 14.28
N SER A 138 -2.48 1.46 15.36
CA SER A 138 -1.96 0.27 16.03
C SER A 138 -2.28 -0.98 15.21
N THR A 139 -1.32 -1.90 15.11
CA THR A 139 -1.50 -3.21 14.45
C THR A 139 -2.06 -4.27 15.39
N ALA A 140 -2.43 -3.92 16.63
CA ALA A 140 -2.98 -4.87 17.60
C ALA A 140 -4.24 -5.59 17.07
N ASN A 141 -5.05 -4.91 16.25
CA ASN A 141 -6.26 -5.46 15.63
C ASN A 141 -6.09 -5.65 14.12
N TYR A 142 -4.86 -5.91 13.66
CA TYR A 142 -4.59 -6.09 12.24
C TYR A 142 -5.46 -7.25 11.68
N PRO A 143 -6.27 -7.03 10.63
CA PRO A 143 -7.25 -8.02 10.22
C PRO A 143 -6.53 -9.28 9.72
N THR A 144 -6.80 -10.44 10.31
CA THR A 144 -6.13 -11.69 9.91
C THR A 144 -6.67 -12.14 8.55
N GLY A 145 -5.83 -12.09 7.52
CA GLY A 145 -6.10 -12.70 6.23
C GLY A 145 -5.93 -14.23 6.27
N PRO A 146 -6.41 -14.96 5.26
CA PRO A 146 -6.30 -16.43 5.19
C PRO A 146 -4.85 -16.96 5.12
N SER A 147 -3.83 -16.12 4.94
CA SER A 147 -2.41 -16.52 4.82
C SER A 147 -1.74 -16.89 6.15
N SER A 148 -2.35 -16.61 7.32
CA SER A 148 -1.72 -16.88 8.62
C SER A 148 -1.73 -18.35 9.05
N MET A 149 -2.19 -19.28 8.20
CA MET A 149 -2.25 -20.72 8.52
C MET A 149 -1.21 -21.59 7.83
N LEU A 150 -0.34 -21.05 6.96
CA LEU A 150 0.68 -21.81 6.23
C LEU A 150 2.08 -21.37 6.61
N ARG A 151 2.48 -21.66 7.86
CA ARG A 151 3.88 -21.85 8.29
C ARG A 151 3.87 -22.42 9.71
N ARG A 152 3.70 -23.75 9.78
CA ARG A 152 4.30 -24.60 10.82
C ARG A 152 5.24 -25.56 10.13
#